data_AF-A0A0N4UP70-F1
#
_entry.id   AF-A0A0N4UP70-F1
#
_cell.length_a   1.000
_cell.length_b   1.000
_cell.length_c   1.000
_cell.angle_alpha   90.00
_cell.angle_beta   90.00
_cell.angle_gamma   90.00
#
_symmetry.space_group_name_H-M   'P 1'
#
loop_
_entity.id
_entity.type
_entity.pdbx_description
1 polymer ?
#
loop_
_entity_poly.entity_id
_entity_poly.type
_entity_poly.pdbx_seq_one_letter_code
_entity_poly.pdbx_strand_id
1 'polypeptide(L)'
;MQLAIRIATIIIFASAGQIYVINGIISSELFPTPIRSICYSFLQVVSRIGVVISPQIFFLRDYWNLTPYILMLVFEFLDLICFQTFIPETKGYALKDSMPTSNKRKFSLKKELLPLSRKKEKNVEG
;
A
#
# COMPACT_ATOMS: atom_id res chain seq x y z
N MET A 1 26.31 -7.39 27.90
CA MET A 1 25.34 -8.08 26.99
C MET A 1 23.92 -7.55 27.12
N GLN A 2 23.30 -7.55 28.30
CA GLN A 2 21.89 -7.12 28.46
C GLN A 2 21.64 -5.66 28.07
N LEU A 3 22.53 -4.74 28.42
CA LEU A 3 22.42 -3.32 28.05
C LEU A 3 22.46 -3.11 26.53
N ALA A 4 23.31 -3.85 25.82
CA ALA A 4 23.37 -3.80 24.35
C ALA A 4 22.07 -4.27 23.71
N ILE A 5 21.48 -5.37 24.21
CA ILE A 5 20.15 -5.83 23.77
C ILE A 5 19.09 -4.76 24.03
N ARG A 6 19.09 -4.14 25.21
CA ARG A 6 18.12 -3.08 25.54
C ARG A 6 18.22 -1.89 24.59
N ILE A 7 19.44 -1.39 24.34
CA ILE A 7 19.65 -0.28 23.41
C ILE A 7 19.20 -0.69 21.99
N ALA A 8 19.58 -1.88 21.52
CA ALA A 8 19.17 -2.39 20.22
C ALA A 8 17.64 -2.48 20.09
N THR A 9 16.95 -3.00 21.10
CA THR A 9 15.48 -3.07 21.10
C THR A 9 14.84 -1.69 21.07
N ILE A 10 15.36 -0.71 21.82
CA ILE A 10 14.80 0.65 21.84
C ILE A 10 14.95 1.33 20.48
N ILE A 11 16.11 1.18 19.84
CA ILE A 11 16.36 1.73 18.50
C ILE A 11 15.38 1.11 17.50
N ILE A 12 15.24 -0.22 17.49
CA ILE A 12 14.34 -0.95 16.59
C ILE A 12 12.87 -0.54 16.81
N PHE A 13 12.40 -0.46 18.07
CA PHE A 13 11.02 -0.03 18.33
C PHE A 13 10.76 1.42 17.92
N ALA A 14 11.77 2.30 18.04
CA ALA A 14 11.67 3.68 17.61
C ALA A 14 11.60 3.81 16.07
N SER A 15 12.45 3.09 15.33
CA SER A 15 12.43 3.07 13.86
C SER A 15 11.15 2.44 13.31
N ALA A 16 10.72 1.29 13.85
CA ALA A 16 9.48 0.65 13.45
C ALA A 16 8.26 1.59 13.60
N GLY A 17 8.21 2.36 14.70
CA GLY A 17 7.17 3.36 14.92
C GLY A 17 7.18 4.47 13.87
N GLN A 18 8.37 4.97 13.51
CA GLN A 18 8.52 5.98 12.45
C GLN A 18 8.10 5.46 11.08
N ILE A 19 8.53 4.25 10.71
CA ILE A 19 8.16 3.59 9.45
C ILE A 19 6.63 3.47 9.35
N TYR A 20 5.96 3.06 10.43
CA TYR A 20 4.50 2.95 10.46
C TYR A 20 3.80 4.29 10.18
N VAL A 21 4.28 5.38 10.80
CA VAL A 21 3.74 6.73 10.58
C VAL A 21 3.99 7.21 9.15
N ILE A 22 5.21 7.02 8.63
CA ILE A 22 5.61 7.40 7.27
C ILE A 22 4.73 6.70 6.23
N ASN A 23 4.51 5.39 6.37
CA ASN A 23 3.64 4.61 5.49
C ASN A 23 2.19 5.11 5.48
N GLY A 24 1.68 5.55 6.64
CA GLY A 24 0.35 6.15 6.75
C GLY A 24 0.24 7.47 5.99
N ILE A 25 1.21 8.37 6.16
CA ILE A 25 1.24 9.69 5.50
C ILE A 25 1.36 9.51 3.99
N ILE A 26 2.29 8.70 3.53
CA ILE A 26 2.56 8.52 2.09
C ILE A 26 1.41 7.85 1.38
N SER A 27 0.69 6.93 2.03
CA SER A 27 -0.55 6.39 1.48
C SER A 27 -1.60 7.47 1.22
N SER A 28 -1.63 8.53 2.04
CA SER A 28 -2.58 9.64 1.84
C SER A 28 -2.20 10.56 0.68
N GLU A 29 -0.91 10.71 0.41
CA GLU A 29 -0.35 11.55 -0.66
C GLU A 29 -0.31 10.82 -2.01
N LEU A 30 0.04 9.53 -2.00
CA LEU A 30 0.23 8.73 -3.20
C LEU A 30 -1.10 8.35 -3.86
N PHE A 31 -2.14 8.06 -3.05
CA PHE A 31 -3.44 7.63 -3.56
C PHE A 31 -4.44 8.80 -3.62
N PRO A 32 -5.08 9.05 -4.79
CA PRO A 32 -6.14 10.03 -4.90
C PRO A 32 -7.36 9.60 -4.07
N THR A 33 -8.16 10.58 -3.65
CA THR A 33 -9.31 10.40 -2.76
C THR A 33 -10.25 9.23 -3.12
N PRO A 34 -10.55 8.90 -4.40
CA PRO A 34 -11.57 7.91 -4.70
C PRO A 34 -11.14 6.46 -4.43
N ILE A 35 -9.84 6.16 -4.46
CA ILE A 35 -9.30 4.81 -4.19
C ILE A 35 -8.52 4.73 -2.87
N ARG A 36 -8.27 5.87 -2.20
CA ARG A 36 -7.46 5.91 -0.99
C ARG A 36 -7.95 4.96 0.10
N SER A 37 -9.25 4.87 0.36
CA SER A 37 -9.80 3.97 1.38
C SER A 37 -9.58 2.50 1.04
N ILE A 38 -9.72 2.12 -0.23
CA ILE A 38 -9.49 0.75 -0.72
C ILE A 38 -8.00 0.41 -0.61
N CYS A 39 -7.12 1.29 -1.07
CA CYS A 39 -5.67 1.12 -0.98
C CYS A 39 -5.20 1.01 0.47
N TYR A 40 -5.71 1.88 1.36
CA TYR A 40 -5.39 1.82 2.79
C TYR A 40 -5.89 0.51 3.41
N SER A 41 -7.09 0.05 3.04
CA SER A 41 -7.62 -1.23 3.52
C SER A 41 -6.75 -2.41 3.06
N PHE A 42 -6.25 -2.37 1.82
CA PHE A 42 -5.32 -3.37 1.29
C PHE A 42 -3.98 -3.35 2.04
N LEU A 43 -3.41 -2.17 2.29
CA LEU A 43 -2.19 -2.02 3.10
C LEU A 43 -2.38 -2.61 4.51
N GLN A 44 -3.55 -2.41 5.12
CA GLN A 44 -3.86 -2.99 6.43
C GLN A 44 -3.95 -4.53 6.37
N VAL A 45 -4.47 -5.12 5.29
CA VAL A 45 -4.46 -6.59 5.10
C VAL A 45 -3.01 -7.11 5.05
N VAL A 46 -2.13 -6.45 4.30
CA VAL A 46 -0.70 -6.80 4.24
C VAL A 46 -0.03 -6.65 5.61
N SER A 47 -0.35 -5.57 6.34
CA SER A 47 0.13 -5.38 7.72
C SER A 47 -0.28 -6.52 8.64
N ARG A 48 -1.50 -7.06 8.51
CA ARG A 48 -1.95 -8.22 9.29
C ARG A 48 -1.13 -9.47 8.99
N ILE A 49 -0.71 -9.69 7.74
CA ILE A 49 0.20 -10.79 7.39
C ILE A 49 1.52 -10.65 8.15
N GLY A 50 2.08 -9.44 8.21
CA GLY A 50 3.29 -9.16 8.99
C GLY A 50 3.11 -9.43 10.49
N VAL A 51 1.96 -9.04 11.06
CA VAL A 51 1.63 -9.33 12.47
C VAL A 51 1.51 -10.84 12.72
N VAL A 52 0.97 -11.61 11.78
CA VAL A 52 0.87 -13.07 11.90
C VAL A 52 2.24 -13.75 11.87
N ILE A 53 3.22 -13.19 11.15
CA ILE A 53 4.62 -13.68 11.03
C ILE A 53 5.51 -13.21 12.19
N SER A 54 5.14 -12.14 12.88
CA SER A 54 5.96 -11.52 13.94
C SER A 54 6.29 -12.46 15.12
N PRO A 55 5.35 -13.20 15.72
CA PRO A 55 5.64 -14.12 16.82
C PRO A 55 6.67 -15.20 16.46
N GLN A 56 6.71 -15.62 15.20
CA GLN A 56 7.56 -16.71 14.74
C GLN A 56 9.04 -16.34 14.75
N ILE A 57 9.35 -15.05 14.60
CA ILE A 57 10.73 -14.54 14.70
C ILE A 57 11.31 -14.80 16.10
N PHE A 58 10.48 -14.80 17.14
CA PHE A 58 10.95 -15.04 18.50
C PHE A 58 11.33 -16.49 18.78
N PHE A 59 10.82 -17.48 18.02
CA PHE A 59 11.29 -18.86 18.14
C PHE A 59 12.76 -19.02 17.70
N LEU A 60 13.27 -18.13 16.84
CA LEU A 60 14.68 -18.16 16.44
C LEU A 60 15.64 -17.68 17.55
N ARG A 61 15.10 -17.19 18.68
CA ARG A 61 15.90 -16.80 19.85
C ARG A 61 16.66 -17.98 20.46
N ASP A 62 16.15 -19.20 20.32
CA ASP A 62 16.76 -20.41 20.89
C ASP A 62 18.15 -20.70 20.29
N TYR A 63 18.40 -20.25 19.05
CA TYR A 63 19.71 -20.36 18.42
C TYR A 63 20.71 -19.37 19.01
N TRP A 64 20.45 -18.05 18.90
CA TRP A 64 21.21 -17.01 19.60
C TRP A 64 20.28 -15.91 20.14
N ASN A 65 20.58 -15.43 21.34
CA ASN A 65 19.81 -14.37 22.01
C ASN A 65 19.64 -13.07 21.20
N LEU A 66 20.53 -12.79 20.24
CA LEU A 66 20.52 -11.58 19.43
C LEU A 66 19.84 -11.76 18.06
N THR A 67 19.61 -13.01 17.62
CA THR A 67 19.04 -13.36 16.30
C THR A 67 17.76 -12.61 15.96
N PRO A 68 16.70 -12.60 16.80
CA PRO A 68 15.44 -11.93 16.43
C PRO A 68 15.64 -10.43 16.17
N TYR A 69 16.51 -9.77 16.92
CA TYR A 69 16.77 -8.33 16.77
C TYR A 69 17.55 -8.01 15.50
N ILE A 70 18.53 -8.86 15.15
CA ILE A 70 19.25 -8.73 13.88
C ILE A 70 18.29 -8.94 12.71
N LEU A 71 17.39 -9.92 12.79
CA LEU A 71 16.39 -10.16 11.75
C LEU A 71 15.43 -8.98 11.60
N MET A 72 14.92 -8.43 12.71
CA MET A 72 14.07 -7.23 12.68
C MET A 72 14.79 -6.06 12.02
N LEU A 73 16.06 -5.83 12.39
CA LEU A 73 16.89 -4.79 11.78
C LEU A 73 17.06 -5.01 10.27
N VAL A 74 17.33 -6.23 9.82
CA VAL A 74 17.43 -6.56 8.39
C VAL A 74 16.11 -6.28 7.67
N PHE A 75 14.96 -6.64 8.25
CA PHE A 75 13.65 -6.32 7.66
C PHE A 75 13.40 -4.82 7.55
N GLU A 76 13.78 -4.03 8.56
CA GLU A 76 13.67 -2.56 8.51
C GLU A 76 14.57 -1.95 7.45
N PHE A 77 15.81 -2.43 7.31
CA PHE A 77 16.71 -1.97 6.26
C PHE A 77 16.20 -2.35 4.87
N LEU A 78 15.61 -3.53 4.70
CA LEU A 78 14.99 -3.93 3.44
C LEU A 78 13.78 -3.05 3.13
N ASP A 79 12.94 -2.74 4.11
CA ASP A 79 11.82 -1.81 3.94
C ASP A 79 12.33 -0.43 3.52
N LEU A 80 13.37 0.10 4.16
CA LEU A 80 14.01 1.36 3.80
C LEU A 80 14.56 1.37 2.36
N ILE A 81 15.24 0.30 1.94
CA ILE A 81 15.78 0.17 0.58
C ILE A 81 14.64 0.09 -0.44
N CYS A 82 13.61 -0.72 -0.17
CA CYS A 82 12.42 -0.81 -1.02
C CYS A 82 11.71 0.53 -1.11
N PHE A 83 11.53 1.21 0.02
CA PHE A 83 10.92 2.51 0.10
C PHE A 83 11.66 3.53 -0.79
N GLN A 84 12.99 3.61 -0.66
CA GLN A 84 13.82 4.52 -1.44
C GLN A 84 13.86 4.21 -2.95
N THR A 85 13.71 2.94 -3.33
CA THR A 85 13.83 2.49 -4.74
C THR A 85 12.50 2.50 -5.49
N PHE A 86 11.40 2.12 -4.83
CA PHE A 86 10.08 2.00 -5.45
C PHE A 86 9.25 3.27 -5.40
N ILE A 87 9.47 4.15 -4.40
CA ILE A 87 8.76 5.42 -4.29
C ILE A 87 9.63 6.51 -4.92
N PRO A 88 9.35 6.95 -6.16
CA PRO A 88 9.94 8.17 -6.67
C PRO A 88 9.43 9.35 -5.84
N GLU A 89 10.29 10.33 -5.55
CA GLU A 89 9.86 11.56 -4.88
C GLU A 89 8.74 12.22 -5.69
N THR A 90 7.52 12.25 -5.15
CA THR A 90 6.33 12.81 -5.81
C THR A 90 6.16 14.31 -5.59
N LYS A 91 7.08 14.96 -4.86
CA LYS A 91 6.97 16.37 -4.49
C LYS A 91 7.10 17.27 -5.73
N GLY A 92 5.97 17.70 -6.29
CA GLY A 92 5.92 18.70 -7.37
C GLY A 92 4.93 18.41 -8.50
N TYR A 93 4.34 17.22 -8.56
CA TYR A 93 3.33 16.89 -9.57
C TYR A 93 1.93 17.16 -9.04
N ALA A 94 1.18 18.06 -9.69
CA ALA A 94 -0.23 18.29 -9.38
C ALA A 94 -1.02 16.99 -9.53
N LEU A 95 -1.54 16.47 -8.42
CA LEU A 95 -2.30 15.22 -8.41
C LEU A 95 -3.60 15.43 -9.20
N LYS A 96 -3.79 14.67 -10.29
CA LYS A 96 -5.04 14.70 -11.05
C LYS A 96 -6.12 14.01 -10.21
N ASP A 97 -6.91 14.79 -9.45
CA ASP A 97 -8.05 14.30 -8.64
C ASP A 97 -9.19 13.67 -9.47
N SER A 98 -9.11 13.77 -10.80
CA SER A 98 -10.16 13.33 -11.72
C SER A 98 -9.98 11.86 -12.12
N MET A 99 -10.56 10.93 -11.37
CA MET A 99 -10.85 9.60 -11.91
C MET A 99 -12.02 9.75 -12.90
N PRO A 100 -11.92 9.36 -14.19
CA PRO A 100 -13.03 9.49 -15.12
C PRO A 100 -14.23 8.69 -14.61
N THR A 101 -15.29 9.41 -14.25
CA THR A 101 -16.49 8.89 -13.60
C THR A 101 -17.04 7.70 -14.40
N SER A 102 -17.15 6.53 -13.76
CA SER A 102 -17.83 5.35 -14.34
C SER A 102 -19.24 5.69 -14.84
N ASN A 103 -19.88 6.71 -14.25
CA ASN A 103 -21.18 7.21 -14.70
C ASN A 103 -21.13 7.96 -16.05
N LYS A 104 -20.05 8.70 -16.36
CA LYS A 104 -19.82 9.20 -17.74
C LYS A 104 -19.68 8.02 -18.69
N ARG A 105 -19.03 6.92 -18.28
CA ARG A 105 -18.89 5.71 -19.09
C ARG A 105 -20.23 5.03 -19.32
N LYS A 106 -21.01 4.72 -18.27
CA LYS A 106 -22.33 4.09 -18.40
C LYS A 106 -23.35 4.96 -19.15
N PHE A 107 -23.36 6.27 -18.89
CA PHE A 107 -24.26 7.21 -19.58
C PHE A 107 -23.84 7.46 -21.03
N SER A 108 -22.54 7.60 -21.30
CA SER A 108 -22.00 7.66 -22.67
C SER A 108 -22.30 6.36 -23.42
N LEU A 109 -22.03 5.19 -22.82
CA LEU A 109 -22.37 3.90 -23.43
C LEU A 109 -23.87 3.81 -23.70
N LYS A 110 -24.72 4.16 -22.73
CA LYS A 110 -26.17 4.14 -22.92
C LYS A 110 -26.60 5.04 -24.08
N LYS A 111 -26.03 6.25 -24.17
CA LYS A 111 -26.34 7.22 -25.24
C LYS A 111 -25.87 6.75 -26.61
N GLU A 112 -24.71 6.11 -26.72
CA GLU A 112 -24.15 5.56 -27.97
C GLU A 112 -24.86 4.28 -28.44
N LEU A 113 -25.27 3.41 -27.51
CA LEU A 113 -25.93 2.15 -27.85
C LEU A 113 -27.36 2.35 -28.36
N LEU A 114 -28.06 3.40 -27.89
CA LEU A 114 -29.43 3.73 -28.29
C LEU A 114 -29.63 3.94 -29.81
N PRO A 115 -28.86 4.81 -30.50
CA PRO A 115 -29.01 5.02 -31.95
C PRO A 115 -28.56 3.81 -32.78
N LEU A 116 -27.56 3.04 -32.33
CA LEU A 116 -27.13 1.82 -33.01
C LEU A 116 -28.20 0.73 -32.93
N SER A 117 -28.83 0.56 -31.78
CA SER A 117 -29.98 -0.35 -31.63
C SER A 117 -31.09 0.04 -32.61
N ARG A 118 -31.41 1.35 -32.71
CA ARG A 118 -32.42 1.86 -33.64
C ARG A 118 -32.04 1.70 -35.12
N LYS A 119 -30.77 1.84 -35.48
CA LYS A 119 -30.30 1.63 -36.85
C LYS A 119 -30.34 0.15 -37.24
N LYS A 120 -30.05 -0.74 -36.29
CA LYS A 120 -30.10 -2.19 -36.49
C LYS A 120 -31.54 -2.67 -36.70
N GLU A 121 -32.51 -2.13 -35.95
CA GLU A 121 -33.94 -2.42 -36.16
C GLU A 121 -34.40 -2.04 -37.57
N LYS A 122 -34.07 -0.83 -38.05
CA LYS A 122 -34.48 -0.38 -39.39
C LYS A 122 -33.88 -1.17 -40.55
N ASN A 123 -32.69 -1.75 -40.40
CA ASN A 123 -32.03 -2.52 -41.46
C ASN A 123 -32.50 -3.98 -41.55
N VAL A 124 -33.36 -4.42 -40.63
CA VAL A 124 -33.98 -5.76 -40.68
C VAL A 124 -35.40 -5.68 -41.27
N GLU A 125 -36.03 -4.51 -41.21
CA GLU A 125 -37.38 -4.27 -41.73
C GLU A 125 -37.45 -3.89 -43.22
N GLY A 126 -36.32 -3.55 -43.86
CA GLY A 126 -36.23 -3.22 -45.29
C GLY A 126 -35.42 -4.24 -46.07
#